data_AF-A0A969NGD4-F1
#
_entry.id   AF-A0A969NGD4-F1
#
_cell.length_a   1.000
_cell.length_b   1.000
_cell.length_c   1.000
_cell.angle_alpha   90.00
_cell.angle_beta   90.00
_cell.angle_gamma   90.00
#
_symmetry.space_group_name_H-M   'P 1'
#
loop_
_entity.id
_entity.type
_entity.pdbx_description
1 polymer ?
#
loop_
_entity_poly.entity_id
_entity_poly.type
_entity_poly.pdbx_seq_one_letter_code
_entity_poly.pdbx_strand_id
1 'polypeptide(L)'
;MTTYTDQQILKSLRQRESHVVSYIARKFLPMIKHMLREMDWDDSEAEDIFQEALIIIIKKVDADELKLTAKFSTYLYAVCKNLFELKKRKIAIEKKHLIKKAETTYEENFSEDYDRKYQYKIYKYYFSKLGSSCQEILNLYWLDIPIKEIAEKIGSTEGYVRKKKHECKKDLLN
;
A
#
# COMPACT_ATOMS: atom_id res chain seq x y z
N MET A 1 39.83 21.96 17.24
CA MET A 1 38.45 21.84 16.72
C MET A 1 37.94 23.23 16.40
N THR A 2 37.61 23.52 15.15
CA THR A 2 37.03 24.82 14.77
C THR A 2 35.63 24.94 15.34
N THR A 3 35.36 26.01 16.08
CA THR A 3 34.04 26.31 16.67
C THR A 3 33.44 27.50 15.94
N TYR A 4 32.17 27.38 15.53
CA TYR A 4 31.42 28.45 14.88
C TYR A 4 30.40 29.04 15.85
N THR A 5 30.26 30.35 15.83
CA THR A 5 29.14 31.05 16.48
C THR A 5 27.85 30.81 15.70
N ASP A 6 26.70 31.02 16.33
CA ASP A 6 25.40 30.83 15.67
C ASP A 6 25.25 31.72 14.43
N GLN A 7 25.73 32.97 14.48
CA GLN A 7 25.73 33.87 13.32
C GLN A 7 26.63 33.37 12.19
N GLN A 8 27.81 32.83 12.51
CA GLN A 8 28.70 32.23 11.52
C GLN A 8 28.06 31.00 10.89
N ILE A 9 27.38 30.15 11.70
CA ILE A 9 26.63 29.00 11.18
C ILE A 9 25.60 29.46 10.15
N LEU A 10 24.75 30.44 10.48
CA LEU A 10 23.73 30.93 9.55
C LEU A 10 24.33 31.52 8.27
N LYS A 11 25.40 32.32 8.39
CA LYS A 11 26.09 32.91 7.24
C LYS A 11 26.67 31.84 6.31
N SER A 12 27.38 30.87 6.87
CA SER A 12 27.99 29.78 6.10
C SER A 12 26.94 28.85 5.48
N LEU A 13 25.81 28.62 6.15
CA LEU A 13 24.67 27.89 5.57
C LEU A 13 24.08 28.63 4.36
N ARG A 14 23.94 29.97 4.44
CA ARG A 14 23.54 30.79 3.29
C ARG A 14 24.52 30.64 2.12
N GLN A 15 25.81 30.59 2.42
CA GLN A 15 26.89 30.47 1.42
C GLN A 15 27.13 29.02 0.94
N ARG A 16 26.36 28.03 1.43
CA ARG A 16 26.49 26.60 1.08
C ARG A 16 27.88 26.02 1.36
N GLU A 17 28.51 26.49 2.43
CA GLU A 17 29.84 26.01 2.80
C GLU A 17 29.76 24.60 3.41
N SER A 18 30.28 23.61 2.67
CA SER A 18 30.22 22.18 3.04
C SER A 18 30.86 21.85 4.39
N HIS A 19 31.89 22.62 4.78
CA HIS A 19 32.59 22.43 6.04
C HIS A 19 31.71 22.75 7.26
N VAL A 20 30.79 23.73 7.15
CA VAL A 20 29.84 24.04 8.23
C VAL A 20 28.78 22.96 8.36
N VAL A 21 28.28 22.41 7.25
CA VAL A 21 27.36 21.26 7.28
C VAL A 21 28.01 20.07 8.01
N SER A 22 29.27 19.79 7.70
CA SER A 22 30.04 18.72 8.36
C SER A 22 30.24 18.98 9.86
N TYR A 23 30.45 20.24 10.25
CA TYR A 23 30.53 20.65 11.66
C TYR A 23 29.20 20.47 12.38
N ILE A 24 28.08 20.94 11.79
CA ILE A 24 26.73 20.81 12.35
C ILE A 24 26.39 19.34 12.56
N ALA A 25 26.60 18.49 11.54
CA ALA A 25 26.34 17.06 11.64
C ALA A 25 27.14 16.44 12.80
N ARG A 26 28.46 16.65 12.84
CA ARG A 26 29.31 16.10 13.90
C ARG A 26 28.93 16.57 15.30
N LYS A 27 28.54 17.83 15.43
CA LYS A 27 28.27 18.46 16.73
C LYS A 27 26.85 18.18 17.25
N PHE A 28 25.85 18.16 16.38
CA PHE A 28 24.44 18.19 16.79
C PHE A 28 23.67 16.92 16.45
N LEU A 29 24.09 16.13 15.44
CA LEU A 29 23.42 14.87 15.12
C LEU A 29 23.37 13.89 16.30
N PRO A 30 24.41 13.73 17.15
CA PRO A 30 24.32 12.83 18.31
C PRO A 30 23.16 13.16 19.27
N MET A 31 22.88 14.45 19.47
CA MET A 31 21.76 14.90 20.30
C MET A 31 20.41 14.55 19.66
N ILE A 32 20.29 14.67 18.34
CA ILE A 32 19.06 14.34 17.61
C ILE A 32 18.82 12.83 17.60
N LYS A 33 19.88 12.03 17.38
CA LYS A 33 19.83 10.57 17.49
C LYS A 33 19.37 10.12 18.87
N HIS A 34 19.90 10.73 19.93
CA HIS A 34 19.49 10.43 21.29
C HIS A 34 18.00 10.74 21.52
N MET A 35 17.53 11.94 21.13
CA MET A 35 16.12 12.34 21.22
C MET A 35 15.18 11.35 20.52
N LEU A 36 15.54 10.89 19.31
CA LEU A 36 14.68 10.03 18.51
C LEU A 36 14.73 8.56 18.94
N ARG A 37 15.87 8.10 19.47
CA ARG A 37 15.97 6.77 20.07
C ARG A 37 15.06 6.61 21.29
N GLU A 38 14.91 7.66 22.10
CA GLU A 38 13.93 7.67 23.21
C GLU A 38 12.47 7.62 22.73
N MET A 39 12.24 7.81 21.43
CA MET A 39 10.93 7.77 20.78
C MET A 39 10.76 6.52 19.88
N ASP A 40 11.61 5.51 20.07
CA ASP A 40 11.64 4.25 19.31
C ASP A 40 11.92 4.40 17.81
N TRP A 41 12.67 5.44 17.42
CA TRP A 41 13.12 5.65 16.04
C TRP A 41 14.61 5.32 15.90
N ASP A 42 14.98 4.78 14.74
CA ASP A 42 16.34 4.32 14.50
C ASP A 42 17.29 5.47 14.09
N ASP A 43 18.58 5.15 14.09
CA ASP A 43 19.64 6.09 13.74
C ASP A 43 19.54 6.60 12.29
N SER A 44 19.01 5.79 11.36
CA SER A 44 18.81 6.16 9.96
C SER A 44 17.66 7.16 9.82
N GLU A 45 16.53 6.90 10.47
CA GLU A 45 15.41 7.82 10.50
C GLU A 45 15.79 9.16 11.16
N ALA A 46 16.68 9.12 12.16
CA ALA A 46 17.22 10.32 12.78
C ALA A 46 18.13 11.13 11.84
N GLU A 47 18.94 10.45 11.03
CA GLU A 47 19.75 11.10 9.99
C GLU A 47 18.86 11.76 8.92
N ASP A 48 17.79 11.09 8.50
CA ASP A 48 16.82 11.64 7.54
C ASP A 48 16.11 12.87 8.09
N ILE A 49 15.60 12.81 9.33
CA ILE A 49 14.96 13.95 9.99
C ILE A 49 15.95 15.12 10.13
N PHE A 50 17.20 14.83 10.49
CA PHE A 50 18.23 15.85 10.62
C PHE A 50 18.52 16.55 9.29
N GLN A 51 18.67 15.78 8.20
CA GLN A 51 18.90 16.35 6.87
C GLN A 51 17.72 17.19 6.41
N GLU A 52 16.49 16.71 6.59
CA GLU A 52 15.27 17.43 6.27
C GLU A 52 15.15 18.73 7.07
N ALA A 53 15.45 18.68 8.37
CA ALA A 53 15.51 19.87 9.23
C ALA A 53 16.54 20.89 8.74
N LEU A 54 17.73 20.43 8.34
CA LEU A 54 18.79 21.31 7.85
C LEU A 54 18.38 21.98 6.53
N ILE A 55 17.71 21.26 5.63
CA ILE A 55 17.15 21.83 4.39
C ILE A 55 16.11 22.91 4.71
N ILE A 56 15.21 22.67 5.67
CA ILE A 56 14.21 23.67 6.10
C ILE A 56 14.89 24.92 6.66
N ILE A 57 15.91 24.74 7.51
CA ILE A 57 16.68 25.84 8.08
C ILE A 57 17.35 26.65 6.97
N ILE A 58 18.01 25.98 6.02
CA ILE A 58 18.65 26.64 4.88
C ILE A 58 17.63 27.47 4.08
N LYS A 59 16.47 26.91 3.75
CA LYS A 59 15.40 27.63 3.04
C LYS A 59 14.94 28.87 3.81
N LYS A 60 14.78 28.77 5.14
CA LYS A 60 14.41 29.90 6.00
C LYS A 60 15.52 30.95 6.10
N VAL A 61 16.78 30.53 6.08
CA VAL A 61 17.93 31.44 6.01
C VAL A 61 17.93 32.19 4.69
N ASP A 62 17.72 31.52 3.56
CA ASP A 62 17.71 32.16 2.24
C ASP A 62 16.55 33.15 2.08
N ALA A 63 15.40 32.85 2.66
CA ALA A 63 14.21 33.71 2.63
C ALA A 63 14.26 34.88 3.64
N ASP A 64 15.37 35.05 4.37
CA ASP A 64 15.50 36.02 5.48
C ASP A 64 14.42 35.88 6.58
N GLU A 65 13.78 34.72 6.69
CA GLU A 65 12.73 34.42 7.67
C GLU A 65 13.26 33.93 9.01
N LEU A 66 14.54 33.56 9.08
CA LEU A 66 15.14 33.02 10.30
C LEU A 66 15.80 34.11 11.15
N LYS A 67 15.10 34.54 12.20
CA LYS A 67 15.69 35.29 13.32
C LYS A 67 15.82 34.36 14.53
N LEU A 68 17.05 34.03 14.90
CA LEU A 68 17.31 33.21 16.09
C LEU A 68 16.99 34.01 17.36
N THR A 69 16.02 33.53 18.14
CA THR A 69 15.70 34.02 19.49
C THR A 69 16.30 33.14 20.60
N ALA A 70 16.91 32.01 20.20
CA ALA A 70 17.60 31.05 21.05
C ALA A 70 18.84 30.54 20.31
N LYS A 71 19.65 29.69 20.97
CA LYS A 71 20.82 29.07 20.33
C LYS A 71 20.41 28.29 19.09
N PHE A 72 21.28 28.27 18.07
CA PHE A 72 21.06 27.48 16.85
C PHE A 72 20.73 26.00 17.17
N SER A 73 21.41 25.41 18.15
CA SER A 73 21.17 24.03 18.59
C SER A 73 19.74 23.81 19.08
N THR A 74 19.17 24.78 19.81
CA THR A 74 17.80 24.73 20.32
C THR A 74 16.80 24.84 19.18
N TYR A 75 17.06 25.73 18.21
CA TYR A 75 16.22 25.85 17.03
C TYR A 75 16.24 24.56 16.18
N LEU A 76 17.42 24.03 15.90
CA LEU A 76 17.59 22.77 15.18
C LEU A 76 16.86 21.61 15.87
N TYR A 77 17.01 21.48 17.18
CA TYR A 77 16.28 20.48 17.97
C TYR A 77 14.76 20.62 17.80
N ALA A 78 14.23 21.83 17.92
CA ALA A 78 12.80 22.09 17.76
C ALA A 78 12.29 21.75 16.35
N VAL A 79 13.05 22.07 15.30
CA VAL A 79 12.70 21.71 13.92
C VAL A 79 12.67 20.19 13.75
N CYS A 80 13.69 19.46 14.23
CA CYS A 80 13.71 18.00 14.19
C CYS A 80 12.53 17.38 14.95
N LYS A 81 12.23 17.88 16.16
CA LYS A 81 11.09 17.39 16.96
C LYS A 81 9.75 17.62 16.26
N ASN A 82 9.56 18.77 15.62
CA ASN A 82 8.34 19.06 14.87
C ASN A 82 8.19 18.14 13.64
N LEU A 83 9.28 17.89 12.91
CA LEU A 83 9.28 16.95 11.79
C LEU A 83 8.93 15.53 12.23
N PHE A 84 9.52 15.07 13.35
CA PHE A 84 9.16 13.80 13.96
C PHE A 84 7.66 13.71 14.26
N GLU A 85 7.09 14.70 14.95
CA GLU A 85 5.66 14.70 15.28
C GLU A 85 4.78 14.68 14.03
N LEU A 86 5.17 15.40 12.97
CA LEU A 86 4.47 15.37 11.68
C LEU A 86 4.53 13.98 11.03
N LYS A 87 5.70 13.35 10.97
CA LYS A 87 5.86 11.99 10.41
C LYS A 87 5.07 10.96 11.23
N LYS A 88 5.15 11.02 12.56
CA LYS A 88 4.38 10.17 13.47
C LYS A 88 2.87 10.29 13.23
N ARG A 89 2.34 11.51 13.09
CA ARG A 89 0.93 11.74 12.77
C ARG A 89 0.55 11.16 11.41
N LYS A 90 1.41 11.33 10.40
CA LYS A 90 1.18 10.78 9.06
C LYS A 90 1.08 9.26 9.09
N ILE A 91 2.01 8.58 9.77
CA ILE A 91 1.99 7.13 9.97
C ILE A 91 0.72 6.68 10.69
N ALA A 92 0.28 7.40 11.73
CA ALA A 92 -0.96 7.09 12.44
C ALA A 92 -2.20 7.21 11.55
N ILE A 93 -2.26 8.24 10.69
CA ILE A 93 -3.35 8.45 9.72
C ILE A 93 -3.35 7.32 8.68
N GLU A 94 -2.18 6.98 8.12
CA GLU A 94 -2.04 5.90 7.14
C GLU A 94 -2.44 4.54 7.73
N LYS A 95 -2.01 4.23 8.96
CA LYS A 95 -2.45 3.02 9.67
C LYS A 95 -3.96 2.99 9.86
N LYS A 96 -4.58 4.12 10.23
CA LYS A 96 -6.04 4.22 10.35
C LYS A 96 -6.76 3.97 9.03
N HIS A 97 -6.22 4.49 7.91
CA HIS A 97 -6.77 4.22 6.59
C HIS A 97 -6.61 2.76 6.16
N LEU A 98 -5.49 2.12 6.48
CA LEU A 98 -5.25 0.71 6.19
C LEU A 98 -6.20 -0.20 6.99
N ILE A 99 -6.39 0.07 8.29
CA ILE A 99 -7.35 -0.66 9.13
C ILE A 99 -8.76 -0.51 8.56
N LYS A 100 -9.19 0.72 8.27
CA LYS A 100 -10.52 0.95 7.68
C LYS A 100 -10.70 0.20 6.37
N LYS A 101 -9.69 0.19 5.49
CA LYS A 101 -9.73 -0.53 4.21
C LYS A 101 -9.79 -2.04 4.42
N ALA A 102 -9.02 -2.59 5.36
CA ALA A 102 -9.05 -4.02 5.70
C ALA A 102 -10.41 -4.45 6.26
N GLU A 103 -11.05 -3.61 7.08
CA GLU A 103 -12.41 -3.84 7.60
C GLU A 103 -13.45 -3.88 6.46
N THR A 104 -13.40 -2.92 5.53
CA THR A 104 -14.32 -2.90 4.38
C THR A 104 -14.10 -4.11 3.46
N THR A 105 -12.84 -4.49 3.21
CA THR A 105 -12.50 -5.67 2.40
C THR A 105 -12.91 -7.00 3.06
N TYR A 106 -12.88 -7.10 4.39
CA TYR A 106 -13.29 -8.33 5.09
C TYR A 106 -14.81 -8.54 5.03
N GLU A 107 -15.61 -7.48 5.17
CA GLU A 107 -17.07 -7.55 5.03
C GLU A 107 -17.51 -7.89 3.59
N GLU A 108 -16.87 -7.32 2.57
CA GLU A 108 -17.15 -7.61 1.16
C GLU A 108 -16.79 -9.06 0.78
N ASN A 109 -15.63 -9.57 1.23
CA ASN A 109 -15.21 -10.95 0.91
C ASN A 109 -16.06 -12.02 1.61
N PHE A 110 -16.54 -11.77 2.83
CA PHE A 110 -17.40 -12.73 3.54
C PHE A 110 -18.76 -12.87 2.85
N SER A 111 -19.33 -11.76 2.35
CA SER A 111 -20.57 -11.77 1.56
C SER A 111 -20.38 -12.51 0.24
N GLU A 112 -19.30 -12.23 -0.50
CA GLU A 112 -19.08 -12.84 -1.82
C GLU A 112 -18.73 -14.33 -1.78
N ASP A 113 -18.00 -14.81 -0.78
CA ASP A 113 -17.67 -16.25 -0.64
C ASP A 113 -18.89 -17.06 -0.18
N TYR A 114 -19.75 -16.48 0.65
CA TYR A 114 -21.02 -17.09 1.03
C TYR A 114 -21.98 -17.19 -0.18
N ASP A 115 -22.12 -16.11 -0.95
CA ASP A 115 -22.95 -16.09 -2.15
C ASP A 115 -22.43 -17.03 -3.23
N ARG A 116 -21.12 -17.12 -3.44
CA ARG A 116 -20.53 -18.08 -4.39
C ARG A 116 -20.76 -19.54 -3.97
N LYS A 117 -20.61 -19.86 -2.68
CA LYS A 117 -20.91 -21.22 -2.17
C LYS A 117 -22.39 -21.55 -2.29
N TYR A 118 -23.28 -20.58 -2.07
CA TYR A 118 -24.71 -20.77 -2.21
C TYR A 118 -25.13 -20.95 -3.68
N GLN A 119 -24.64 -20.10 -4.58
CA GLN A 119 -24.83 -20.22 -6.02
C GLN A 119 -24.31 -21.55 -6.57
N TYR A 120 -23.13 -22.00 -6.10
CA TYR A 120 -22.59 -23.31 -6.50
C TYR A 120 -23.47 -24.48 -6.04
N LYS A 121 -24.04 -24.41 -4.82
CA LYS A 121 -24.99 -25.43 -4.33
C LYS A 121 -26.28 -25.47 -5.15
N ILE A 122 -26.83 -24.29 -5.46
CA ILE A 122 -28.01 -24.15 -6.33
C ILE A 122 -27.73 -24.74 -7.70
N TYR A 123 -26.64 -24.29 -8.33
CA TYR A 123 -26.21 -24.78 -9.64
C TYR A 123 -26.05 -26.31 -9.64
N LYS A 124 -25.37 -26.88 -8.65
CA LYS A 124 -25.17 -28.34 -8.54
C LYS A 124 -26.49 -29.08 -8.37
N TYR A 125 -27.44 -28.52 -7.62
CA TYR A 125 -28.77 -29.09 -7.45
C TYR A 125 -29.52 -29.15 -8.79
N TYR A 126 -29.64 -28.04 -9.51
CA TYR A 126 -30.35 -28.00 -10.80
C TYR A 126 -29.63 -28.83 -11.88
N PHE A 127 -28.30 -28.82 -11.90
CA PHE A 127 -27.52 -29.66 -12.79
C PHE A 127 -27.80 -31.16 -12.59
N SER A 128 -27.94 -31.60 -11.32
CA SER A 128 -28.29 -33.00 -11.01
C SER A 128 -29.71 -33.41 -11.44
N LYS A 129 -30.61 -32.44 -11.67
CA LYS A 129 -31.97 -32.68 -12.16
C LYS A 129 -32.05 -32.82 -13.67
N LEU A 130 -31.01 -32.41 -14.40
CA LEU A 130 -30.91 -32.66 -15.83
C LEU A 130 -30.79 -34.16 -16.11
N GLY A 131 -31.30 -34.62 -17.25
CA GLY A 131 -31.09 -35.99 -17.70
C GLY A 131 -29.60 -36.29 -17.91
N SER A 132 -29.20 -37.57 -17.80
CA SER A 132 -27.79 -38.00 -17.92
C SER A 132 -27.12 -37.51 -19.21
N SER A 133 -27.84 -37.55 -20.33
CA SER A 133 -27.36 -37.04 -21.62
C SER A 133 -27.11 -35.53 -21.63
N CYS A 134 -27.92 -34.75 -20.91
CA CYS A 134 -27.72 -33.31 -20.75
C CYS A 134 -26.49 -33.00 -19.88
N GLN A 135 -26.33 -33.72 -18.77
CA GLN A 135 -25.18 -33.55 -17.88
C GLN A 135 -23.88 -33.87 -18.62
N GLU A 136 -23.85 -34.98 -19.37
CA GLU A 136 -22.69 -35.41 -20.12
C GLU A 136 -22.30 -34.42 -21.24
N ILE A 137 -23.27 -33.97 -22.05
CA ILE A 137 -23.02 -32.97 -23.11
C ILE A 137 -22.50 -31.65 -22.52
N LEU A 138 -23.09 -31.16 -21.43
CA LEU A 138 -22.66 -29.90 -20.81
C LEU A 138 -21.28 -30.01 -20.17
N ASN A 139 -20.97 -31.12 -19.48
CA ASN A 139 -19.65 -31.35 -18.90
C ASN A 139 -18.56 -31.40 -19.98
N LEU A 140 -18.77 -32.16 -21.06
CA LEU A 140 -17.79 -32.25 -22.14
C LEU A 140 -17.62 -30.91 -22.87
N TYR A 141 -18.72 -30.17 -23.05
CA TYR A 141 -18.68 -28.84 -23.64
C TYR A 141 -17.91 -27.82 -22.79
N TRP A 142 -18.07 -27.85 -21.46
CA TRP A 142 -17.32 -26.96 -20.56
C TRP A 142 -15.84 -27.33 -20.39
N LEU A 143 -15.46 -28.54 -20.80
CA LEU A 143 -14.06 -28.96 -20.94
C LEU A 143 -13.46 -28.56 -22.31
N ASP A 144 -14.14 -27.68 -23.06
CA ASP A 144 -13.75 -27.21 -24.39
C ASP A 144 -13.56 -28.33 -25.44
N ILE A 145 -14.22 -29.48 -25.24
CA ILE A 145 -14.17 -30.58 -26.21
C ILE A 145 -14.96 -30.19 -27.47
N PRO A 146 -14.41 -30.37 -28.69
CA PRO A 146 -15.10 -30.05 -29.93
C PRO A 146 -16.43 -30.80 -30.06
N ILE A 147 -17.47 -30.11 -30.56
CA ILE A 147 -18.83 -30.68 -30.73
C ILE A 147 -18.82 -31.98 -31.55
N LYS A 148 -17.91 -32.08 -32.52
CA LYS A 148 -17.70 -33.29 -33.31
C LYS A 148 -17.27 -34.48 -32.44
N GLU A 149 -16.27 -34.29 -31.58
CA GLU A 149 -15.78 -35.31 -30.66
C GLU A 149 -16.83 -35.66 -29.59
N ILE A 150 -17.60 -34.68 -29.12
CA ILE A 150 -18.73 -34.93 -28.22
C ILE A 150 -19.77 -35.82 -28.90
N ALA A 151 -20.11 -35.52 -30.16
CA ALA A 151 -21.08 -36.30 -30.94
C ALA A 151 -20.64 -37.74 -31.16
N GLU A 152 -19.36 -37.95 -31.49
CA GLU A 152 -18.74 -39.27 -31.61
C GLU A 152 -18.79 -40.03 -30.27
N LYS A 153 -18.45 -39.36 -29.16
CA LYS A 153 -18.41 -39.95 -27.82
C LYS A 153 -19.77 -40.40 -27.29
N ILE A 154 -20.82 -39.64 -27.59
CA ILE A 154 -22.20 -39.96 -27.16
C ILE A 154 -22.98 -40.77 -28.22
N GLY A 155 -22.36 -41.14 -29.34
CA GLY A 155 -23.00 -41.89 -30.43
C GLY A 155 -24.14 -41.13 -31.11
N SER A 156 -24.01 -39.82 -31.28
CA SER A 156 -25.04 -38.95 -31.88
C SER A 156 -24.48 -38.07 -33.00
N THR A 157 -25.34 -37.26 -33.65
CA THR A 157 -24.91 -36.30 -34.67
C THR A 157 -24.54 -34.95 -34.06
N GLU A 158 -23.66 -34.18 -34.72
CA GLU A 158 -23.31 -32.82 -34.29
C GLU A 158 -24.53 -31.90 -34.16
N GLY A 159 -25.51 -32.05 -35.07
CA GLY A 159 -26.75 -31.29 -35.05
C GLY A 159 -27.59 -31.58 -33.80
N TYR A 160 -27.66 -32.86 -33.40
CA TYR A 160 -28.32 -33.26 -32.16
C TYR A 160 -27.62 -32.67 -30.93
N VAL A 161 -26.29 -32.75 -30.85
CA VAL A 161 -25.51 -32.19 -29.74
C VAL A 161 -25.72 -30.67 -29.60
N ARG A 162 -25.71 -29.92 -30.71
CA ARG A 162 -25.93 -28.47 -30.71
C ARG A 162 -27.31 -28.11 -30.16
N LYS A 163 -28.35 -28.79 -30.66
CA LYS A 163 -29.73 -28.60 -30.20
C LYS A 163 -29.87 -28.96 -28.73
N LYS A 164 -29.36 -30.13 -28.34
CA LYS A 164 -29.47 -30.63 -26.97
C LYS A 164 -28.71 -29.75 -25.97
N LYS A 165 -27.49 -29.31 -26.31
CA LYS A 165 -26.75 -28.32 -25.50
C LYS A 165 -27.56 -27.05 -25.24
N HIS A 166 -28.23 -26.53 -26.28
CA HIS A 166 -29.05 -25.32 -26.15
C HIS A 166 -30.24 -25.54 -25.22
N GLU A 167 -30.97 -26.66 -25.39
CA GLU A 167 -32.08 -27.05 -24.52
C GLU A 167 -31.62 -27.24 -23.06
N CYS A 168 -30.58 -28.05 -22.82
CA CYS A 168 -30.10 -28.32 -21.46
C CYS A 168 -29.57 -27.05 -20.77
N LYS A 169 -28.96 -26.12 -21.51
CA LYS A 169 -28.53 -24.82 -20.96
C LYS A 169 -29.73 -23.95 -20.58
N LYS A 170 -30.81 -23.99 -21.36
CA LYS A 170 -32.06 -23.29 -21.05
C LYS A 170 -32.72 -23.89 -19.80
N ASP A 171 -32.76 -25.22 -19.69
CA ASP A 171 -33.34 -25.93 -18.54
C ASP A 171 -32.55 -25.71 -17.25
N LEU A 172 -31.24 -25.46 -17.34
CA LEU A 172 -30.38 -25.15 -16.20
C LEU A 172 -30.53 -23.70 -15.68
N LEU A 173 -31.08 -22.81 -16.51
CA LEU A 173 -31.23 -21.37 -16.23
C LEU A 173 -32.67 -20.98 -15.86
N ASN A 174 -33.62 -21.93 -15.92
CA ASN A 174 -35.00 -21.77 -15.47
C ASN A 174 -35.19 -22.42 -14.10
#